data_AF-A0A2H9L2H2-F1
#
_entry.id   AF-A0A2H9L2H2-F1
#
_cell.length_a   1.000
_cell.length_b   1.000
_cell.length_c   1.000
_cell.angle_alpha   90.00
_cell.angle_beta   90.00
_cell.angle_gamma   90.00
#
_symmetry.space_group_name_H-M   'P 1'
#
loop_
_entity.id
_entity.type
_entity.pdbx_description
1 polymer ?
#
loop_
_entity_poly.entity_id
_entity_poly.type
_entity_poly.pdbx_seq_one_letter_code
_entity_poly.pdbx_strand_id
1 'polypeptide(L)'
;MRMLLALLLVSSLVFAASCFDTDGGLNYVVRGVCTDAWKNRTDSCANDWSVSEWACTNKDMGNCYTLIMNCRNLDANAYCHDGACVLPGRAAPVPAAVPSATPKPVRATAQPPFVAPVSTPTLKPVEPAPPWSSYSVYIAALVLALGGAWWLTGVTKPRMHERRLHDARSGVRHTKEKWHGKR
;
A
#
# COMPACT_ATOMS: atom_id res chain seq x y z
N MET A 1 -5.55 -27.96 9.91
CA MET A 1 -6.47 -26.90 9.39
C MET A 1 -6.21 -25.51 9.96
N ARG A 2 -6.00 -25.30 11.27
CA ARG A 2 -5.78 -23.94 11.84
C ARG A 2 -4.58 -23.17 11.26
N MET A 3 -3.47 -23.86 10.96
CA MET A 3 -2.30 -23.27 10.29
C MET A 3 -2.60 -22.79 8.85
N LEU A 4 -3.46 -23.51 8.12
CA LEU A 4 -3.78 -23.18 6.72
C LEU A 4 -4.69 -21.95 6.62
N LEU A 5 -5.59 -21.78 7.61
CA LEU A 5 -6.42 -20.59 7.74
C LEU A 5 -5.58 -19.34 8.10
N ALA A 6 -4.58 -19.49 8.97
CA ALA A 6 -3.66 -18.41 9.30
C ALA A 6 -2.81 -18.00 8.08
N LEU A 7 -2.34 -18.97 7.29
CA LEU A 7 -1.56 -18.69 6.07
C LEU A 7 -2.36 -17.96 5.00
N LEU A 8 -3.64 -18.32 4.83
CA LEU A 8 -4.56 -17.64 3.90
C LEU A 8 -4.92 -16.22 4.35
N LEU A 9 -5.00 -15.96 5.65
CA LEU A 9 -5.24 -14.60 6.16
C LEU A 9 -4.01 -13.69 6.00
N VAL A 10 -2.81 -14.24 6.16
CA VAL A 10 -1.56 -13.47 6.00
C VAL A 10 -1.29 -13.13 4.51
N SER A 11 -1.62 -14.01 3.57
CA SER A 11 -1.44 -13.73 2.14
C SER A 11 -2.37 -12.64 1.60
N SER A 12 -3.57 -12.50 2.16
CA SER A 12 -4.52 -11.44 1.76
C SER A 12 -4.10 -10.02 2.21
N LEU A 13 -3.24 -9.87 3.22
CA LEU A 13 -2.80 -8.54 3.68
C LEU A 13 -1.75 -7.88 2.76
N VAL A 14 -1.04 -8.67 1.95
CA VAL A 14 0.09 -8.18 1.14
C VAL A 14 -0.38 -7.35 -0.07
N PHE A 15 -1.64 -7.46 -0.48
CA PHE A 15 -2.19 -6.74 -1.64
C PHE A 15 -2.79 -5.37 -1.32
N ALA A 16 -2.85 -4.95 -0.05
CA ALA A 16 -3.61 -3.76 0.35
C ALA A 16 -2.86 -2.41 0.24
N ALA A 17 -1.59 -2.39 -0.17
CA ALA A 17 -0.77 -1.17 -0.17
C ALA A 17 0.05 -1.00 -1.47
N SER A 18 -0.55 -1.27 -2.63
CA SER A 18 0.07 -0.93 -3.91
C SER A 18 -0.31 0.50 -4.30
N CYS A 19 0.70 1.34 -4.55
CA CYS A 19 0.53 2.63 -5.20
C CYS A 19 0.95 2.50 -6.66
N PHE A 20 0.16 3.04 -7.58
CA PHE A 20 0.45 3.05 -9.01
C PHE A 20 0.45 4.48 -9.54
N ASP A 21 1.47 4.82 -10.33
CA ASP A 21 1.67 6.15 -10.87
C ASP A 21 1.86 6.10 -12.39
N THR A 22 1.11 6.89 -13.15
CA THR A 22 1.05 6.74 -14.63
C THR A 22 2.26 7.28 -15.36
N ASP A 23 3.02 8.19 -14.75
CA ASP A 23 4.19 8.88 -15.32
C ASP A 23 5.51 8.52 -14.64
N GLY A 24 5.47 7.59 -13.69
CA GLY A 24 6.65 6.94 -13.11
C GLY A 24 7.23 7.67 -11.89
N GLY A 25 6.47 8.49 -11.17
CA GLY A 25 6.90 9.14 -9.94
C GLY A 25 6.79 10.66 -10.05
N LEU A 26 7.77 11.39 -9.51
CA LEU A 26 7.78 12.85 -9.61
C LEU A 26 8.18 13.31 -11.02
N ASN A 27 7.20 13.61 -11.86
CA ASN A 27 7.35 14.02 -13.24
C ASN A 27 6.48 15.24 -13.61
N TYR A 28 6.90 16.39 -13.11
CA TYR A 28 6.20 17.67 -13.27
C TYR A 28 5.96 18.17 -14.71
N VAL A 29 6.54 17.56 -15.75
CA VAL A 29 6.35 17.96 -17.16
C VAL A 29 5.33 17.09 -17.90
N VAL A 30 4.85 16.03 -17.27
CA VAL A 30 3.80 15.14 -17.79
C VAL A 30 2.67 15.14 -16.78
N ARG A 31 1.43 15.27 -17.24
CA ARG A 31 0.29 15.13 -16.34
C ARG A 31 0.09 13.65 -15.99
N GLY A 32 0.24 13.31 -14.72
CA GLY A 32 0.05 12.00 -14.15
C GLY A 32 -1.26 11.81 -13.37
N VAL A 33 -1.52 10.55 -13.05
CA VAL A 33 -2.56 10.08 -12.15
C VAL A 33 -1.93 9.08 -11.19
N CYS A 34 -1.87 9.45 -9.92
CA CYS A 34 -1.49 8.54 -8.85
C CYS A 34 -2.74 7.84 -8.30
N THR A 35 -2.68 6.51 -8.20
CA THR A 35 -3.74 5.65 -7.71
C THR A 35 -3.25 4.88 -6.48
N ASP A 36 -3.92 5.09 -5.34
CA ASP A 36 -3.69 4.35 -4.10
C ASP A 36 -4.91 3.51 -3.69
N ALA A 37 -4.83 2.84 -2.53
CA ALA A 37 -5.90 1.97 -2.04
C ALA A 37 -7.22 2.71 -1.73
N TRP A 38 -7.20 4.04 -1.62
CA TRP A 38 -8.37 4.83 -1.23
C TRP A 38 -8.92 5.68 -2.36
N LYS A 39 -8.07 6.21 -3.25
CA LYS A 39 -8.51 7.13 -4.32
C LYS A 39 -7.49 7.29 -5.44
N ASN A 40 -8.01 7.80 -6.55
CA ASN A 40 -7.23 8.31 -7.66
C ASN A 40 -7.04 9.81 -7.47
N ARG A 41 -5.83 10.30 -7.70
CA ARG A 41 -5.49 11.72 -7.67
C ARG A 41 -4.74 12.08 -8.94
N THR A 42 -5.06 13.23 -9.51
CA THR A 42 -4.51 13.69 -10.78
C THR A 42 -3.74 14.97 -10.53
N ASP A 43 -2.64 15.16 -11.24
CA ASP A 43 -1.87 16.37 -11.14
C ASP A 43 -2.69 17.58 -11.56
N SER A 44 -2.41 18.71 -10.93
CA SER A 44 -3.19 19.92 -11.11
C SER A 44 -2.33 21.15 -10.94
N CYS A 45 -2.68 22.23 -11.62
CA CYS A 45 -2.01 23.50 -11.39
C CYS A 45 -2.49 24.10 -10.08
N ALA A 46 -1.57 24.26 -9.12
CA ALA A 46 -1.83 24.99 -7.89
C ALA A 46 -2.01 26.50 -8.17
N ASN A 47 -1.30 27.00 -9.18
CA ASN A 47 -1.46 28.33 -9.79
C ASN A 47 -0.80 28.33 -11.19
N ASP A 48 -0.74 29.49 -11.85
CA ASP A 48 -0.18 29.63 -13.21
C ASP A 48 1.30 29.22 -13.33
N TRP A 49 2.03 29.12 -12.22
CA TRP A 49 3.47 28.88 -12.20
C TRP A 49 3.85 27.68 -11.36
N SER A 50 2.90 26.99 -10.73
CA SER A 50 3.18 25.87 -9.84
C SER A 50 2.24 24.70 -10.12
N VAL A 51 2.82 23.51 -10.19
CA VAL A 51 2.09 22.24 -10.30
C VAL A 51 2.04 21.56 -8.94
N SER A 52 0.87 21.01 -8.61
CA SER A 52 0.66 20.08 -7.52
C SER A 52 0.71 18.67 -8.11
N GLU A 53 1.86 18.03 -7.90
CA GLU A 53 2.17 16.67 -8.34
C GLU A 53 1.63 15.67 -7.31
N TRP A 54 1.06 14.56 -7.76
CA TRP A 54 0.73 13.39 -6.96
C TRP A 54 1.57 12.22 -7.44
N ALA A 55 2.37 11.63 -6.55
CA ALA A 55 3.25 10.54 -6.93
C ALA A 55 3.25 9.39 -5.92
N CYS A 56 3.77 8.24 -6.35
CA CYS A 56 4.12 7.12 -5.47
C CYS A 56 5.57 7.25 -4.99
N THR A 57 5.81 7.07 -3.68
CA THR A 57 7.17 7.07 -3.12
C THR A 57 7.49 5.75 -2.45
N ASN A 58 8.75 5.35 -2.53
CA ASN A 58 9.27 4.17 -1.83
C ASN A 58 9.30 4.36 -0.30
N LYS A 59 9.18 5.61 0.19
CA LYS A 59 9.23 5.92 1.63
C LYS A 59 7.88 5.69 2.34
N ASP A 60 6.79 5.98 1.64
CA ASP A 60 5.42 5.88 2.12
C ASP A 60 4.71 4.81 1.27
N MET A 61 5.13 3.56 1.49
CA MET A 61 4.64 2.41 0.71
C MET A 61 3.11 2.37 0.72
N GLY A 62 2.52 2.59 -0.46
CA GLY A 62 1.09 2.38 -0.70
C GLY A 62 0.20 3.63 -0.76
N ASN A 63 0.74 4.84 -0.56
CA ASN A 63 -0.06 6.07 -0.54
C ASN A 63 0.40 7.06 -1.61
N CYS A 64 -0.55 7.74 -2.25
CA CYS A 64 -0.25 8.92 -3.05
C CYS A 64 0.05 10.11 -2.14
N TYR A 65 1.23 10.71 -2.31
CA TYR A 65 1.61 11.96 -1.63
C TYR A 65 1.67 13.09 -2.65
N THR A 66 1.56 14.33 -2.18
CA THR A 66 1.65 15.50 -3.05
C THR A 66 2.85 16.37 -2.76
N LEU A 67 3.44 16.92 -3.83
CA LEU A 67 4.43 17.98 -3.78
C LEU A 67 3.99 19.13 -4.67
N ILE A 68 4.32 20.35 -4.26
CA ILE A 68 4.11 21.54 -5.06
C ILE A 68 5.46 22.02 -5.56
N MET A 69 5.62 22.12 -6.88
CA MET A 69 6.84 22.64 -7.51
C MET A 69 6.52 23.86 -8.37
N ASN A 70 7.37 24.88 -8.28
CA ASN A 70 7.31 26.03 -9.17
C ASN A 70 7.95 25.67 -10.53
N CYS A 71 7.18 25.75 -11.62
CA CYS A 71 7.64 25.47 -12.97
C CYS A 71 8.81 26.36 -13.39
N ARG A 72 8.93 27.57 -12.83
CA ARG A 72 10.07 28.46 -13.09
C ARG A 72 11.42 27.92 -12.63
N ASN A 73 11.41 26.88 -11.78
CA ASN A 73 12.63 26.16 -11.39
C ASN A 73 13.15 25.27 -12.54
N LEU A 74 12.32 24.91 -13.51
CA LEU A 74 12.71 24.14 -14.69
C LEU A 74 13.18 25.04 -15.84
N ASP A 75 12.46 26.14 -16.08
CA ASP A 75 12.80 27.18 -17.06
C ASP A 75 12.14 28.50 -16.65
N ALA A 76 12.82 29.64 -16.82
CA ALA A 76 12.34 30.94 -16.35
C ALA A 76 10.98 31.37 -16.93
N ASN A 77 10.63 30.86 -18.12
CA ASN A 77 9.39 31.15 -18.83
C ASN A 77 8.40 29.98 -18.78
N ALA A 78 8.71 28.91 -18.04
CA ALA A 78 7.77 27.81 -17.84
C ALA A 78 6.57 28.25 -17.01
N TYR A 79 5.41 27.70 -17.37
CA TYR A 79 4.14 27.92 -16.70
C TYR A 79 3.41 26.60 -16.52
N CYS A 80 2.48 26.54 -15.58
CA CYS A 80 1.64 25.36 -15.40
C CYS A 80 0.44 25.42 -16.35
N HIS A 81 0.18 24.33 -17.04
CA HIS A 81 -1.00 24.16 -17.88
C HIS A 81 -1.47 22.71 -17.84
N ASP A 82 -2.77 22.51 -17.62
CA ASP A 82 -3.41 21.20 -17.52
C ASP A 82 -2.73 20.23 -16.53
N GLY A 83 -2.23 20.75 -15.41
CA GLY A 83 -1.57 19.94 -14.38
C GLY A 83 -0.14 19.52 -14.71
N ALA A 84 0.52 20.16 -15.68
CA ALA A 84 1.94 19.94 -15.98
C ALA A 84 2.68 21.25 -16.27
N CYS A 85 3.98 21.28 -16.05
CA CYS A 85 4.85 22.38 -16.42
C CYS A 85 5.15 22.36 -17.92
N VAL A 86 4.70 23.39 -18.64
CA VAL A 86 4.98 23.59 -20.05
C VAL A 86 6.24 24.42 -20.21
N LEU A 87 7.22 23.84 -20.91
CA LEU A 87 8.49 24.49 -21.23
C LEU A 87 8.36 25.19 -22.59
N PRO A 88 8.53 26.52 -22.68
CA PRO A 88 8.44 27.23 -23.95
C PRO A 88 9.49 26.73 -24.94
N GLY A 89 9.09 26.58 -26.21
CA GLY A 89 9.97 26.07 -27.27
C GLY A 89 10.14 24.54 -27.31
N ARG A 90 9.57 23.80 -26.34
CA ARG A 90 9.41 22.35 -26.46
C ARG A 90 7.99 22.03 -26.88
N ALA A 91 7.83 21.15 -27.86
CA ALA A 91 6.53 20.57 -28.14
C ALA A 91 6.01 19.93 -26.85
N ALA A 92 4.77 20.25 -26.46
CA ALA A 92 4.14 19.60 -25.33
C ALA A 92 4.26 18.08 -25.53
N PRO A 93 4.72 17.32 -24.52
CA PRO A 93 4.75 15.87 -24.63
C PRO A 93 3.35 15.42 -25.02
N VAL A 94 3.22 14.83 -26.20
CA VAL A 94 1.95 14.29 -26.65
C VAL A 94 1.52 13.31 -25.56
N PRO A 95 0.36 13.50 -24.91
CA PRO A 95 -0.10 12.59 -23.88
C PRO A 95 0.02 11.18 -24.42
N ALA A 96 0.84 10.35 -23.77
CA ALA A 96 0.97 8.95 -24.17
C ALA A 96 -0.46 8.43 -24.24
N ALA A 97 -0.90 7.99 -25.43
CA ALA A 97 -2.29 7.68 -25.69
C ALA A 97 -2.80 6.81 -24.54
N VAL A 98 -3.68 7.38 -23.71
CA VAL A 98 -4.26 6.65 -22.59
C VAL A 98 -4.84 5.40 -23.23
N PRO A 99 -4.40 4.19 -22.84
CA PRO A 99 -4.90 2.97 -23.45
C PRO A 99 -6.40 3.02 -23.31
N SER A 100 -7.07 3.23 -24.46
CA SER A 100 -8.50 3.44 -24.51
C SER A 100 -9.11 2.29 -23.76
N ALA A 101 -9.84 2.60 -22.67
CA ALA A 101 -10.37 1.62 -21.74
C ALA A 101 -10.90 0.43 -22.55
N THR A 102 -10.30 -0.74 -22.35
CA THR A 102 -10.72 -1.96 -23.04
C THR A 102 -12.25 -2.00 -22.92
N PRO A 103 -12.99 -1.94 -24.03
CA PRO A 103 -14.44 -1.81 -23.97
C PRO A 103 -14.96 -2.90 -23.04
N LYS A 104 -15.74 -2.49 -22.04
CA LYS A 104 -16.40 -3.42 -21.11
C LYS A 104 -16.95 -4.57 -21.95
N PRO A 105 -16.69 -5.86 -21.59
CA PRO A 105 -17.21 -6.98 -22.34
C PRO A 105 -18.71 -6.76 -22.54
N VAL A 106 -19.11 -6.40 -23.75
CA VAL A 106 -20.51 -6.18 -24.06
C VAL A 106 -21.13 -7.56 -23.92
N ARG A 107 -22.06 -7.69 -22.98
CA ARG A 107 -22.82 -8.93 -22.77
C ARG A 107 -23.40 -9.33 -24.12
N ALA A 108 -22.97 -10.49 -24.62
CA ALA A 108 -23.32 -11.00 -25.93
C ALA A 108 -24.84 -10.97 -26.11
N THR A 109 -25.33 -9.97 -26.85
CA THR A 109 -26.65 -9.96 -27.44
C THR A 109 -26.45 -10.47 -28.85
N ALA A 110 -27.12 -11.57 -29.17
CA ALA A 110 -26.89 -12.39 -30.34
C ALA A 110 -27.10 -11.60 -31.65
N GLN A 111 -26.03 -11.04 -32.21
CA GLN A 111 -25.95 -10.71 -33.63
C GLN A 111 -24.48 -10.53 -34.01
N PRO A 112 -23.96 -11.24 -35.04
CA PRO A 112 -22.58 -11.05 -35.48
C PRO A 112 -22.47 -9.77 -36.33
N PRO A 113 -21.70 -8.75 -35.93
CA PRO A 113 -21.34 -7.64 -36.79
C PRO A 113 -20.06 -7.95 -37.57
N PHE A 114 -19.99 -7.41 -38.77
CA PHE A 114 -18.86 -7.48 -39.70
C PHE A 114 -17.57 -6.96 -39.04
N VAL A 115 -16.51 -7.78 -39.05
CA VAL A 115 -15.20 -7.47 -38.45
C VAL A 115 -14.32 -6.78 -39.50
N ALA A 116 -14.01 -5.50 -39.29
CA ALA A 116 -12.91 -4.85 -39.98
C ALA A 116 -11.55 -5.34 -39.43
N PRO A 117 -10.48 -5.42 -40.24
CA PRO A 117 -9.17 -5.87 -39.78
C PRO A 117 -8.62 -4.91 -38.72
N VAL A 118 -8.53 -5.40 -37.49
CA VAL A 118 -7.97 -4.69 -36.35
C VAL A 118 -6.44 -4.72 -36.45
N SER A 119 -5.82 -3.55 -36.44
CA SER A 119 -4.37 -3.37 -36.38
C SER A 119 -3.86 -3.97 -35.07
N THR A 120 -3.03 -5.01 -35.16
CA THR A 120 -2.44 -5.68 -34.00
C THR A 120 -1.57 -4.68 -33.22
N PRO A 121 -1.87 -4.40 -31.94
CA PRO A 121 -1.00 -3.54 -31.13
C PRO A 121 0.36 -4.22 -30.94
N THR A 122 1.42 -3.49 -31.27
CA THR A 122 2.81 -3.91 -31.04
C THR A 122 3.02 -4.13 -29.54
N LEU A 123 3.12 -5.41 -29.14
CA LEU A 123 3.49 -5.81 -27.79
C LEU A 123 4.88 -5.23 -27.47
N LYS A 124 4.94 -4.35 -26.47
CA LYS A 124 6.21 -3.96 -25.87
C LYS A 124 6.88 -5.23 -25.31
N PRO A 125 8.21 -5.37 -25.46
CA PRO A 125 8.96 -6.47 -24.87
C PRO A 125 8.66 -6.56 -23.37
N VAL A 126 8.19 -7.72 -22.94
CA VAL A 126 7.98 -8.01 -21.52
C VAL A 126 9.34 -7.93 -20.85
N GLU A 127 9.50 -6.99 -19.92
CA GLU A 127 10.70 -6.92 -19.09
C GLU A 127 10.79 -8.21 -18.26
N PRO A 128 11.92 -8.92 -18.28
CA PRO A 128 12.06 -10.19 -17.57
C PRO A 128 11.87 -9.97 -16.08
N ALA A 129 11.04 -10.80 -15.46
CA ALA A 129 10.83 -10.77 -14.01
C ALA A 129 12.19 -10.85 -13.29
N PRO A 130 12.37 -10.10 -12.18
CA PRO A 130 13.62 -10.10 -11.44
C PRO A 130 13.97 -11.52 -10.98
N PRO A 131 15.26 -11.90 -11.03
CA PRO A 131 15.69 -13.24 -10.66
C PRO A 131 15.38 -13.52 -9.19
N TRP A 132 14.97 -14.75 -8.89
CA TRP A 132 14.60 -15.22 -7.55
C TRP A 132 15.67 -14.97 -6.47
N SER A 133 16.93 -14.81 -6.88
CA SER A 133 18.05 -14.46 -6.02
C SER A 133 17.86 -13.13 -5.28
N SER A 134 17.16 -12.17 -5.87
CA SER A 134 16.85 -10.87 -5.26
C SER A 134 15.93 -10.98 -4.04
N TYR A 135 15.16 -12.07 -3.92
CA TYR A 135 14.24 -12.31 -2.80
C TYR A 135 14.87 -13.08 -1.63
N SER A 136 16.08 -13.62 -1.79
CA SER A 136 16.73 -14.48 -0.79
C SER A 136 16.92 -13.79 0.56
N VAL A 137 17.27 -12.51 0.57
CA VAL A 137 17.46 -11.71 1.80
C VAL A 137 16.15 -11.55 2.56
N TYR A 138 15.05 -11.28 1.85
CA TYR A 138 13.72 -11.14 2.44
C TYR A 138 13.19 -12.46 3.00
N ILE A 139 13.41 -13.57 2.29
CA ILE A 139 13.03 -14.91 2.75
C ILE A 139 13.81 -15.28 4.01
N ALA A 140 15.13 -15.03 4.04
CA ALA A 140 15.95 -15.30 5.21
C ALA A 140 15.51 -14.48 6.44
N ALA A 141 15.23 -13.18 6.25
CA ALA A 141 14.72 -12.31 7.31
C ALA A 141 13.37 -12.80 7.85
N LEU A 142 12.46 -13.22 6.97
CA LEU A 142 11.16 -13.79 7.34
C LEU A 142 11.33 -15.07 8.17
N VAL A 143 12.19 -16.00 7.75
CA VAL A 143 12.44 -17.26 8.46
C VAL A 143 13.01 -17.00 9.86
N LEU A 144 13.95 -16.07 10.00
CA LEU A 144 14.51 -15.69 11.30
C LEU A 144 13.45 -15.06 12.22
N ALA A 145 12.61 -14.17 11.69
CA ALA A 145 11.53 -13.55 12.46
C ALA A 145 10.52 -14.58 12.96
N LEU A 146 10.10 -15.51 12.09
CA LEU A 146 9.17 -16.58 12.45
C LEU A 146 9.80 -17.55 13.46
N GLY A 147 11.08 -17.90 13.29
CA GLY A 147 11.82 -18.73 14.24
C GLY A 147 11.94 -18.09 15.63
N GLY A 148 12.25 -16.79 15.68
CA GLY A 148 12.30 -16.03 16.93
C GLY A 148 10.95 -15.94 17.64
N ALA A 149 9.87 -15.67 16.90
CA ALA A 149 8.52 -15.67 17.46
C ALA A 149 8.11 -17.05 18.00
N TRP A 150 8.46 -18.12 17.29
CA TRP A 150 8.19 -19.48 17.73
C TRP A 150 9.02 -19.86 18.97
N TRP A 151 10.28 -19.44 19.05
CA TRP A 151 11.11 -19.63 20.24
C TRP A 151 10.52 -18.92 21.47
N LEU A 152 10.13 -17.66 21.33
CA LEU A 152 9.55 -16.87 22.43
C LEU A 152 8.24 -17.47 22.95
N THR A 153 7.40 -18.00 22.05
CA THR A 153 6.10 -18.60 22.41
C THR A 153 6.21 -20.06 22.86
N GLY A 154 7.21 -20.81 22.39
CA GLY A 154 7.39 -22.23 22.71
C GLY A 154 8.16 -22.49 24.01
N VAL A 155 9.10 -21.62 24.39
CA VAL A 155 9.96 -21.82 25.57
C VAL A 155 9.28 -21.36 26.87
N THR A 156 8.28 -20.48 26.78
CA THR A 156 7.50 -20.04 27.94
C THR A 156 6.27 -20.92 28.14
N LYS A 157 6.44 -22.18 28.55
CA LYS A 157 5.33 -22.91 29.18
C LYS A 157 4.98 -22.15 30.47
N PRO A 158 3.81 -21.49 30.60
CA PRO A 158 3.44 -20.85 31.84
C PRO A 158 3.22 -21.95 32.88
N ARG A 159 4.18 -22.11 33.78
CA ARG A 159 4.07 -22.97 34.97
C ARG A 159 3.20 -22.24 36.00
N MET A 160 1.94 -21.98 35.64
CA MET A 160 0.95 -21.27 36.45
C MET A 160 -0.34 -22.09 36.49
N HIS A 161 -0.24 -23.32 36.95
CA HIS A 161 -1.35 -23.97 37.63
C HIS A 161 -0.80 -24.48 38.96
N GLU A 162 -1.64 -24.41 40.01
CA GLU A 162 -1.54 -25.23 41.23
C GLU A 162 -1.02 -24.57 42.52
N ARG A 163 -1.45 -23.32 42.82
CA ARG A 163 -1.39 -22.77 44.21
C ARG A 163 -2.62 -21.97 44.66
N ARG A 164 -3.82 -22.24 44.16
CA ARG A 164 -5.06 -21.54 44.62
C ARG A 164 -6.21 -22.42 45.09
N LEU A 165 -5.96 -23.69 45.40
CA LEU A 165 -6.97 -24.57 46.00
C LEU A 165 -6.74 -24.91 47.48
N HIS A 166 -5.70 -24.37 48.13
CA HIS A 166 -5.42 -24.65 49.55
C HIS A 166 -5.86 -23.55 50.54
N ASP A 167 -6.16 -22.32 50.10
CA ASP A 167 -6.46 -21.23 51.04
C ASP A 167 -7.95 -21.06 51.41
N ALA A 168 -8.86 -21.83 50.79
CA ALA A 168 -10.29 -21.74 51.10
C ALA A 168 -10.72 -22.50 52.37
N ARG A 169 -9.80 -23.16 53.10
CA ARG A 169 -10.15 -24.03 54.25
C ARG A 169 -9.71 -23.52 55.63
N SER A 170 -9.02 -22.38 55.72
CA SER A 170 -8.42 -21.91 56.99
C SER A 170 -9.22 -20.79 57.70
N GLY A 171 -10.14 -20.11 57.00
CA GLY A 171 -10.81 -18.91 57.51
C GLY A 171 -12.03 -19.13 58.41
N VAL A 172 -11.98 -20.04 59.38
CA VAL A 172 -13.02 -20.14 60.44
C VAL A 172 -12.36 -20.43 61.77
N ARG A 173 -11.90 -19.38 62.47
CA ARG A 173 -11.98 -19.30 63.94
C ARG A 173 -11.42 -18.00 64.51
N HIS A 174 -12.20 -17.42 65.43
CA HIS A 174 -11.84 -16.39 66.42
C HIS A 174 -11.46 -15.02 65.85
N THR A 175 -12.15 -13.94 66.21
CA THR A 175 -12.08 -13.39 67.57
C THR A 175 -13.36 -12.63 67.97
N LYS A 176 -13.93 -13.06 69.11
CA LYS A 176 -14.63 -12.18 70.07
C LYS A 176 -13.54 -11.54 70.93
N GLU A 177 -13.58 -10.22 71.12
CA GLU A 177 -13.26 -9.48 72.37
C GLU A 177 -13.12 -7.99 72.02
N LYS A 178 -14.10 -7.14 72.35
CA LYS A 178 -14.37 -6.52 73.66
C LYS A 178 -13.29 -5.49 74.03
N TRP A 179 -13.56 -4.20 73.80
CA TRP A 179 -12.88 -3.12 74.51
C TRP A 179 -13.88 -2.05 74.98
N HIS A 180 -13.93 -1.90 76.31
CA HIS A 180 -14.41 -0.75 77.07
C HIS A 180 -13.63 0.51 76.61
N GLY A 181 -14.20 1.70 76.48
CA GLY A 181 -14.91 2.46 77.50
C GLY A 181 -13.91 3.27 78.35
N LYS A 182 -13.83 4.59 78.11
CA LYS A 182 -13.66 5.62 79.15
C LYS A 182 -13.97 7.01 78.58
N ARG A 183 -14.72 7.75 79.39
CA ARG A 183 -15.11 9.16 79.24
C ARG A 183 -13.97 10.06 79.71
#